data_AF-A0A849HKR2-F1
#
_entry.id   AF-A0A849HKR2-F1
#
_cell.length_a   1.000
_cell.length_b   1.000
_cell.length_c   1.000
_cell.angle_alpha   90.00
_cell.angle_beta   90.00
_cell.angle_gamma   90.00
#
_symmetry.space_group_name_H-M   'P 1'
#
loop_
_entity.id
_entity.type
_entity.pdbx_description
1 polymer ?
#
loop_
_entity_poly.entity_id
_entity_poly.type
_entity_poly.pdbx_seq_one_letter_code
_entity_poly.pdbx_strand_id
1 'polypeptide(L)'
;MSAVVSTVGLTVGGSPNLATGIVTIPSAFASVGSGSAINGLLQAYLDGISSSISSSVSGGTPSVGLINNDLATGLVYTVAGSTGKFFEEFTNTDSVGTVSSLSAAPYTGLTVAANATNLVVEVPGRSVITGNGNTSLALFGATSNVVYTDTNGGTTGAADSIYAAGGRDVISAYGTPSNPNSSYDIVLSGAGSSLTGAGKDTVNVGASFDTVSANGNSTASIFVYGGATTVNANDSSSVAVQFAQKAGGTLDFINNSSNAATIFSANYGGSNGAPNSVTAYGGAGGGYYVGGLAGSNSLVGGSGAVTLQGAGAGDFLQGNSSVSNFLFAGTGNETLVGSSSSGANTFQLGLAYTGNTGAIIANAVVSSAGSGQQAFILGSSSSSTLTGYTVSGASNLYIFVSNAATAANGQSNYLITDFSSVNSSIYLNDTVFGSTKNLTIFSEGNSSVPGFSGAIITLSDGSTIKLAGVNASSLTSVPGAAGSIVIS
;
A
#
# COMPACT_ATOMS: atom_id res chain seq x y z
N MET A 1 20.74 -19.57 8.72
CA MET A 1 22.11 -20.02 8.41
C MET A 1 23.07 -19.06 9.10
N SER A 2 23.86 -19.52 10.07
CA SER A 2 24.95 -18.72 10.63
C SER A 2 26.14 -18.86 9.68
N ALA A 3 26.38 -17.86 8.84
CA ALA A 3 27.63 -17.80 8.10
C ALA A 3 28.72 -17.47 9.11
N VAL A 4 29.46 -18.49 9.54
CA VAL A 4 30.74 -18.27 10.24
C VAL A 4 31.68 -17.71 9.18
N VAL A 5 31.75 -16.39 9.11
CA VAL A 5 32.79 -15.68 8.37
C VAL A 5 34.09 -16.04 9.06
N SER A 6 34.90 -16.87 8.40
CA SER A 6 36.30 -17.10 8.77
C SER A 6 36.96 -15.74 8.93
N THR A 7 37.53 -15.48 10.10
CA THR A 7 38.32 -14.30 10.42
C THR A 7 39.56 -14.26 9.53
N VAL A 8 39.42 -13.70 8.34
CA VAL A 8 40.57 -13.24 7.55
C VAL A 8 41.02 -11.94 8.20
N GLY A 9 42.11 -12.01 8.97
CA GLY A 9 42.75 -10.82 9.54
C GLY A 9 43.26 -9.91 8.42
N LEU A 10 42.74 -8.69 8.35
CA LEU A 10 43.19 -7.66 7.43
C LEU A 10 44.40 -6.94 8.06
N THR A 11 45.58 -7.03 7.44
CA THR A 11 46.77 -6.32 7.93
C THR A 11 46.94 -5.03 7.13
N VAL A 12 46.72 -3.87 7.77
CA VAL A 12 47.01 -2.55 7.19
C VAL A 12 48.15 -1.93 7.99
N GLY A 13 49.30 -1.68 7.36
CA GLY A 13 50.44 -0.99 8.00
C GLY A 13 51.34 -1.84 8.92
N GLY A 14 51.29 -3.17 8.85
CA GLY A 14 52.23 -4.05 9.57
C GLY A 14 51.79 -4.51 10.96
N SER A 15 50.56 -4.20 11.39
CA SER A 15 49.89 -4.86 12.52
C SER A 15 48.55 -5.47 12.07
N PRO A 16 48.21 -6.69 12.52
CA PRO A 16 46.94 -7.33 12.18
C PRO A 16 45.79 -6.52 12.77
N ASN A 17 44.90 -6.02 11.91
CA ASN A 17 43.69 -5.34 12.33
C ASN A 17 42.61 -6.41 12.56
N LEU A 18 42.32 -6.70 13.82
CA LEU A 18 41.30 -7.65 14.26
C LEU A 18 39.91 -6.98 14.35
N ALA A 19 39.56 -6.14 13.37
CA ALA A 19 38.28 -5.44 13.35
C ALA A 19 37.14 -6.43 12.99
N THR A 20 36.62 -7.11 14.00
CA THR A 20 35.34 -7.81 13.91
C THR A 20 34.22 -6.77 14.00
N GLY A 21 33.47 -6.53 12.92
CA GLY A 21 32.20 -5.79 12.99
C GLY A 21 32.05 -4.55 12.11
N ILE A 22 32.74 -4.44 10.97
CA ILE A 22 32.69 -3.21 10.15
C ILE A 22 31.34 -2.99 9.45
N VAL A 23 30.54 -4.04 9.21
CA VAL A 23 29.15 -3.87 8.71
C VAL A 23 28.23 -4.88 9.39
N THR A 24 27.31 -4.40 10.22
CA THR A 24 26.25 -5.26 10.78
C THR A 24 25.07 -5.34 9.82
N ILE A 25 25.02 -6.40 9.00
CA ILE A 25 23.85 -6.69 8.15
C ILE A 25 22.82 -7.47 9.00
N PRO A 26 21.59 -6.95 9.18
CA PRO A 26 20.54 -7.67 9.88
C PRO A 26 20.22 -9.00 9.22
N SER A 27 19.89 -10.00 10.04
CA SER A 27 19.42 -11.31 9.58
C SER A 27 18.15 -11.25 8.72
N ALA A 28 17.39 -10.16 8.79
CA ALA A 28 16.18 -9.94 7.99
C ALA A 28 16.45 -9.89 6.47
N PHE A 29 17.69 -9.66 6.04
CA PHE A 29 18.06 -9.62 4.63
C PHE A 29 18.51 -10.97 4.05
N ALA A 30 18.62 -12.01 4.89
CA ALA A 30 19.11 -13.32 4.46
C ALA A 30 18.04 -14.19 3.79
N SER A 31 16.75 -13.85 3.89
CA SER A 31 15.63 -14.67 3.39
C SER A 31 14.99 -14.16 2.09
N VAL A 32 15.21 -12.90 1.72
CA VAL A 32 14.73 -12.36 0.44
C VAL A 32 15.60 -12.88 -0.69
N GLY A 33 14.99 -13.35 -1.80
CA GLY A 33 15.67 -13.86 -3.00
C GLY A 33 16.66 -12.89 -3.66
N SER A 34 16.82 -11.68 -3.11
CA SER A 34 17.85 -10.68 -3.36
C SER A 34 19.24 -11.04 -2.81
N GLY A 35 19.48 -12.25 -2.32
CA GLY A 35 20.80 -12.71 -1.86
C GLY A 35 21.93 -12.41 -2.85
N SER A 36 21.66 -12.33 -4.17
CA SER A 36 22.65 -11.93 -5.17
C SER A 36 23.07 -10.46 -5.08
N ALA A 37 22.18 -9.54 -4.70
CA ALA A 37 22.47 -8.10 -4.74
C ALA A 37 23.21 -7.64 -3.48
N ILE A 38 22.83 -8.11 -2.30
CA ILE A 38 23.55 -7.81 -1.04
C ILE A 38 24.89 -8.55 -1.00
N ASN A 39 24.94 -9.82 -1.42
CA ASN A 39 26.23 -10.50 -1.56
C ASN A 39 27.07 -9.84 -2.64
N GLY A 40 26.46 -9.32 -3.72
CA GLY A 40 27.13 -8.52 -4.73
C GLY A 40 27.69 -7.20 -4.19
N LEU A 41 26.94 -6.47 -3.36
CA LEU A 41 27.40 -5.27 -2.66
C LEU A 41 28.58 -5.60 -1.75
N LEU A 42 28.41 -6.60 -0.89
CA LEU A 42 29.42 -7.00 0.06
C LEU A 42 30.67 -7.48 -0.68
N GLN A 43 30.51 -8.24 -1.76
CA GLN A 43 31.62 -8.66 -2.60
C GLN A 43 32.29 -7.47 -3.29
N ALA A 44 31.53 -6.51 -3.85
CA ALA A 44 32.09 -5.31 -4.47
C ALA A 44 32.83 -4.41 -3.45
N TYR A 45 32.32 -4.33 -2.22
CA TYR A 45 33.00 -3.67 -1.10
C TYR A 45 34.31 -4.37 -0.76
N LEU A 46 34.26 -5.69 -0.58
CA LEU A 46 35.43 -6.51 -0.27
C LEU A 46 36.47 -6.48 -1.40
N ASP A 47 36.04 -6.49 -2.67
CA ASP A 47 36.89 -6.36 -3.85
C ASP A 47 37.50 -4.95 -3.94
N GLY A 48 36.73 -3.91 -3.60
CA GLY A 48 37.21 -2.53 -3.51
C GLY A 48 38.29 -2.35 -2.45
N ILE A 49 38.09 -2.91 -1.25
CA ILE A 49 39.10 -2.96 -0.19
C ILE A 49 40.32 -3.75 -0.67
N SER A 50 40.13 -4.96 -1.20
CA SER A 50 41.20 -5.86 -1.62
C SER A 50 42.07 -5.27 -2.74
N SER A 51 41.45 -4.62 -3.73
CA SER A 51 42.16 -3.95 -4.84
C SER A 51 42.89 -2.68 -4.39
N SER A 52 42.32 -1.90 -3.46
CA SER A 52 42.98 -0.74 -2.86
C SER A 52 44.23 -1.14 -2.07
N ILE A 53 44.18 -2.27 -1.36
CA ILE A 53 45.32 -2.83 -0.63
C ILE A 53 46.37 -3.42 -1.60
N SER A 54 45.94 -4.12 -2.65
CA SER A 54 46.88 -4.81 -3.57
C SER A 54 47.64 -3.85 -4.50
N SER A 55 47.01 -2.75 -4.91
CA SER A 55 47.61 -1.72 -5.77
C SER A 55 48.66 -0.87 -5.05
N SER A 56 48.42 -0.56 -3.77
CA SER A 56 49.37 0.16 -2.92
C SER A 56 50.66 -0.63 -2.64
N VAL A 57 50.65 -1.96 -2.80
CA VAL A 57 51.83 -2.83 -2.61
C VAL A 57 52.62 -3.06 -3.91
N SER A 58 52.00 -2.92 -5.09
CA SER A 58 52.60 -3.32 -6.39
C SER A 58 52.91 -2.18 -7.36
N GLY A 59 52.62 -0.92 -7.00
CA GLY A 59 52.87 0.24 -7.86
C GLY A 59 51.93 0.35 -9.08
N GLY A 60 50.89 -0.49 -9.16
CA GLY A 60 49.83 -0.39 -10.15
C GLY A 60 48.76 0.62 -9.72
N THR A 61 48.14 1.32 -10.67
CA THR A 61 46.98 2.17 -10.41
C THR A 61 45.78 1.32 -9.94
N PRO A 62 45.16 1.63 -8.79
CA PRO A 62 43.96 0.92 -8.33
C PRO A 62 42.82 0.99 -9.34
N SER A 63 42.07 -0.11 -9.51
CA SER A 63 40.91 -0.16 -10.41
C SER A 63 39.58 0.23 -9.76
N VAL A 64 39.51 0.28 -8.43
CA VAL A 64 38.31 0.66 -7.66
C VAL A 64 38.66 1.83 -6.74
N GLY A 65 37.86 2.90 -6.79
CA GLY A 65 38.05 4.06 -5.93
C GLY A 65 37.26 3.92 -4.64
N LEU A 66 37.91 4.10 -3.50
CA LEU A 66 37.27 4.08 -2.18
C LEU A 66 37.39 5.47 -1.54
N ILE A 67 36.26 6.00 -1.08
CA ILE A 67 36.15 7.21 -0.27
C ILE A 67 35.53 6.79 1.06
N ASN A 68 36.24 6.99 2.16
CA ASN A 68 35.71 6.77 3.50
C ASN A 68 35.67 8.10 4.25
N ASN A 69 34.46 8.56 4.54
CA ASN A 69 34.19 9.76 5.30
C ASN A 69 33.99 9.37 6.77
N ASP A 70 35.03 9.56 7.59
CA ASP A 70 34.95 9.39 9.04
C ASP A 70 34.36 10.65 9.66
N LEU A 71 33.08 10.56 9.99
CA LEU A 71 32.31 11.66 10.58
C LEU A 71 32.67 11.95 12.04
N ALA A 72 33.35 11.02 12.73
CA ALA A 72 33.82 11.21 14.10
C ALA A 72 34.98 12.21 14.12
N THR A 73 35.92 12.04 13.18
CA THR A 73 37.16 12.83 13.10
C THR A 73 37.08 13.96 12.08
N GLY A 74 36.08 13.94 11.20
CA GLY A 74 35.98 14.84 10.05
C GLY A 74 37.01 14.55 8.96
N LEU A 75 37.68 13.40 9.02
CA LEU A 75 38.69 13.00 8.06
C LEU A 75 38.05 12.29 6.86
N VAL A 76 38.54 12.62 5.68
CA VAL A 76 38.17 11.94 4.44
C VAL A 76 39.37 11.14 3.95
N TYR A 77 39.24 9.84 3.95
CA TYR A 77 40.24 8.92 3.42
C TYR A 77 39.92 8.61 1.95
N THR A 78 40.84 8.97 1.06
CA THR A 78 40.71 8.68 -0.38
C THR A 78 41.88 7.84 -0.87
N VAL A 79 41.59 6.80 -1.65
CA VAL A 79 42.63 6.01 -2.34
C VAL A 79 42.97 6.69 -3.66
N ALA A 80 44.13 7.36 -3.71
CA ALA A 80 44.58 8.07 -4.90
C ALA A 80 44.87 7.12 -6.08
N GLY A 81 44.56 7.56 -7.31
CA GLY A 81 44.92 6.85 -8.56
C GLY A 81 43.83 5.98 -9.18
N SER A 82 42.63 5.94 -8.59
CA SER A 82 41.47 5.26 -9.18
C SER A 82 40.83 6.08 -10.31
N THR A 83 40.54 5.43 -11.43
CA THR A 83 39.77 5.99 -12.56
C THR A 83 38.41 5.28 -12.76
N GLY A 84 38.07 4.31 -11.91
CA GLY A 84 36.90 3.43 -12.06
C GLY A 84 35.70 3.81 -11.18
N LYS A 85 34.63 2.99 -11.18
CA LYS A 85 33.43 3.18 -10.35
C LYS A 85 33.81 3.35 -8.86
N PHE A 86 33.24 4.36 -8.19
CA PHE A 86 33.60 4.67 -6.81
C PHE A 86 32.63 4.05 -5.81
N PHE A 87 33.21 3.50 -4.75
CA PHE A 87 32.51 3.10 -3.54
C PHE A 87 32.74 4.20 -2.50
N GLU A 88 31.66 4.72 -1.92
CA GLU A 88 31.72 5.71 -0.86
C GLU A 88 31.08 5.19 0.43
N GLU A 89 31.76 5.44 1.54
CA GLU A 89 31.33 5.08 2.87
C GLU A 89 31.23 6.34 3.74
N PHE A 90 30.13 6.47 4.47
CA PHE A 90 30.02 7.35 5.62
C PHE A 90 29.99 6.49 6.88
N THR A 91 30.95 6.69 7.77
CA THR A 91 31.05 5.95 9.02
C THR A 91 31.31 6.91 10.18
N ASN A 92 30.98 6.48 11.40
CA ASN A 92 31.38 7.14 12.65
C ASN A 92 32.15 6.15 13.53
N THR A 93 32.89 5.28 12.86
CA THR A 93 33.70 4.24 13.48
C THR A 93 35.15 4.68 13.44
N ASP A 94 35.80 4.74 14.59
CA ASP A 94 37.22 5.07 14.66
C ASP A 94 38.09 3.94 14.06
N SER A 95 39.40 4.19 13.97
CA SER A 95 40.37 3.24 13.42
C SER A 95 40.47 1.90 14.15
N VAL A 96 39.84 1.76 15.32
CA VAL A 96 39.82 0.56 16.17
C VAL A 96 38.47 -0.15 16.10
N GLY A 97 37.52 0.34 15.31
CA GLY A 97 36.18 -0.24 15.24
C GLY A 97 35.23 0.31 16.29
N THR A 98 35.62 1.34 17.06
CA THR A 98 34.75 1.92 18.08
C THR A 98 33.84 2.95 17.43
N VAL A 99 32.55 2.66 17.49
CA VAL A 99 31.50 3.59 17.08
C VAL A 99 31.41 4.71 18.12
N SER A 100 31.74 5.95 17.73
CA SER A 100 31.63 7.06 18.67
C SER A 100 30.15 7.38 18.89
N SER A 101 29.66 7.34 20.13
CA SER A 101 28.26 7.67 20.45
C SER A 101 27.96 9.17 20.38
N LEU A 102 28.78 9.94 19.66
CA LEU A 102 28.87 11.38 19.82
C LEU A 102 27.99 12.14 18.84
N SER A 103 26.94 12.70 19.46
CA SER A 103 26.18 13.91 19.14
C SER A 103 24.71 13.60 18.88
N ALA A 104 23.85 14.15 19.74
CA ALA A 104 22.41 14.21 19.50
C ALA A 104 22.06 15.05 18.26
N ALA A 105 23.02 15.85 17.76
CA ALA A 105 22.81 16.68 16.57
C ALA A 105 22.98 15.83 15.29
N PRO A 106 22.09 16.01 14.30
CA PRO A 106 22.20 15.31 13.04
C PRO A 106 23.45 15.72 12.25
N TYR A 107 24.09 14.77 11.58
CA TYR A 107 25.08 15.09 10.54
C TYR A 107 24.32 15.68 9.35
N THR A 108 24.66 16.90 8.93
CA THR A 108 23.97 17.62 7.85
C THR A 108 24.94 18.06 6.77
N GLY A 109 24.44 18.23 5.54
CA GLY A 109 25.25 18.70 4.40
C GLY A 109 26.18 17.64 3.82
N LEU A 110 26.00 16.37 4.15
CA LEU A 110 26.76 15.28 3.54
C LEU A 110 26.34 15.14 2.08
N THR A 111 27.30 15.06 1.17
CA THR A 111 27.06 14.92 -0.27
C THR A 111 27.87 13.75 -0.79
N VAL A 112 27.21 12.85 -1.52
CA VAL A 112 27.87 11.73 -2.19
C VAL A 112 28.75 12.27 -3.31
N ALA A 113 30.00 11.82 -3.38
CA ALA A 113 30.97 12.19 -4.39
C ALA A 113 30.42 11.92 -5.79
N ALA A 114 30.59 12.85 -6.74
CA ALA A 114 29.92 12.84 -8.04
C ALA A 114 30.08 11.54 -8.87
N ASN A 115 31.13 10.77 -8.60
CA ASN A 115 31.52 9.54 -9.31
C ASN A 115 31.21 8.24 -8.54
N ALA A 116 30.67 8.33 -7.32
CA ALA A 116 30.26 7.18 -6.53
C ALA A 116 29.05 6.47 -7.17
N THR A 117 29.18 5.16 -7.36
CA THR A 117 28.09 4.31 -7.85
C THR A 117 27.52 3.42 -6.75
N ASN A 118 28.24 3.30 -5.63
CA ASN A 118 27.85 2.54 -4.46
C ASN A 118 28.04 3.38 -3.21
N LEU A 119 27.07 3.33 -2.30
CA LEU A 119 27.05 4.09 -1.05
C LEU A 119 26.81 3.14 0.13
N VAL A 120 27.59 3.29 1.20
CA VAL A 120 27.31 2.69 2.50
C VAL A 120 27.24 3.77 3.58
N VAL A 121 26.25 3.69 4.46
CA VAL A 121 26.06 4.63 5.56
C VAL A 121 25.92 3.87 6.87
N GLU A 122 26.97 3.89 7.68
CA GLU A 122 27.05 3.26 8.99
C GLU A 122 27.34 4.31 10.06
N VAL A 123 26.34 5.14 10.32
CA VAL A 123 26.44 6.31 11.20
C VAL A 123 25.29 6.23 12.19
N PRO A 124 25.52 5.85 13.45
CA PRO A 124 24.46 5.87 14.44
C PRO A 124 23.90 7.28 14.61
N GLY A 125 22.57 7.36 14.76
CA GLY A 125 21.89 8.64 14.84
C GLY A 125 21.38 9.10 13.48
N ARG A 126 21.15 10.40 13.32
CA ARG A 126 20.53 10.96 12.11
C ARG A 126 21.56 11.58 11.18
N SER A 127 21.52 11.21 9.90
CA SER A 127 22.38 11.75 8.84
C SER A 127 21.54 12.28 7.70
N VAL A 128 21.87 13.45 7.16
CA VAL A 128 21.21 14.04 5.98
C VAL A 128 22.20 14.01 4.82
N ILE A 129 21.91 13.16 3.83
CA ILE A 129 22.81 12.84 2.73
C ILE A 129 22.14 13.22 1.40
N THR A 130 22.88 13.97 0.59
CA THR A 130 22.50 14.32 -0.78
C THR A 130 23.19 13.34 -1.74
N GLY A 131 22.42 12.53 -2.45
CA GLY A 131 22.87 11.64 -3.51
C GLY A 131 23.33 12.40 -4.75
N ASN A 132 24.13 11.72 -5.57
CA ASN A 132 24.78 12.28 -6.76
C ASN A 132 24.06 11.91 -8.08
N GLY A 133 22.98 11.13 -8.03
CA GLY A 133 22.25 10.48 -9.14
C GLY A 133 23.04 9.53 -10.03
N ASN A 134 24.23 9.12 -9.59
CA ASN A 134 25.00 8.01 -10.17
C ASN A 134 25.03 6.80 -9.24
N THR A 135 24.45 6.92 -8.03
CA THR A 135 24.46 5.88 -6.99
C THR A 135 23.44 4.80 -7.33
N SER A 136 23.87 3.81 -8.10
CA SER A 136 23.05 2.64 -8.44
C SER A 136 22.69 1.76 -7.24
N LEU A 137 23.43 1.88 -6.14
CA LEU A 137 23.30 1.00 -4.99
C LEU A 137 23.64 1.73 -3.69
N ALA A 138 22.73 1.74 -2.72
CA ALA A 138 22.94 2.32 -1.40
C ALA A 138 22.55 1.33 -0.30
N LEU A 139 23.36 1.22 0.76
CA LEU A 139 23.07 0.45 1.96
C LEU A 139 23.15 1.36 3.19
N PHE A 140 22.07 1.42 3.96
CA PHE A 140 22.02 2.12 5.24
C PHE A 140 22.07 1.08 6.36
N GLY A 141 23.05 1.20 7.25
CA GLY A 141 23.26 0.29 8.36
C GLY A 141 22.09 0.31 9.35
N ALA A 142 21.93 -0.78 10.11
CA ALA A 142 20.77 -1.01 10.97
C ALA A 142 20.56 0.04 12.09
N THR A 143 21.61 0.76 12.44
CA THR A 143 21.63 1.80 13.48
C THR A 143 21.59 3.22 12.92
N SER A 144 21.65 3.36 11.59
CA SER A 144 21.60 4.64 10.89
C SER A 144 20.16 5.14 10.78
N ASN A 145 19.95 6.45 10.84
CA ASN A 145 18.69 7.10 10.47
C ASN A 145 18.99 8.10 9.36
N VAL A 146 18.94 7.64 8.12
CA VAL A 146 19.38 8.37 6.94
C VAL A 146 18.21 9.11 6.33
N VAL A 147 18.34 10.44 6.23
CA VAL A 147 17.56 11.26 5.31
C VAL A 147 18.35 11.31 4.00
N TYR A 148 18.00 10.43 3.07
CA TYR A 148 18.66 10.33 1.76
C TYR A 148 17.83 11.06 0.71
N THR A 149 18.46 12.03 0.04
CA THR A 149 17.86 12.80 -1.05
C THR A 149 18.70 12.61 -2.30
N ASP A 150 18.25 11.80 -3.25
CA ASP A 150 18.95 11.73 -4.53
C ASP A 150 18.58 12.92 -5.40
N THR A 151 19.56 13.71 -5.86
CA THR A 151 19.31 15.02 -6.49
C THR A 151 19.39 15.02 -8.00
N ASN A 152 19.90 13.95 -8.62
CA ASN A 152 20.06 13.89 -10.05
C ASN A 152 19.09 12.85 -10.62
N GLY A 153 17.93 13.33 -11.07
CA GLY A 153 17.03 12.65 -12.02
C GLY A 153 17.64 12.43 -13.40
N GLY A 154 18.93 12.12 -13.44
CA GLY A 154 19.74 12.08 -14.64
C GLY A 154 19.18 11.06 -15.61
N THR A 155 19.11 11.47 -16.87
CA THR A 155 18.64 10.76 -18.07
C THR A 155 19.28 9.39 -18.35
N THR A 156 20.04 8.83 -17.43
CA THR A 156 20.85 7.62 -17.60
C THR A 156 20.26 6.39 -16.92
N GLY A 157 18.93 6.28 -16.78
CA GLY A 157 18.19 5.01 -16.67
C GLY A 157 18.75 3.93 -15.72
N ALA A 158 19.51 4.31 -14.69
CA ALA A 158 20.06 3.38 -13.73
C ALA A 158 18.95 3.08 -12.73
N ALA A 159 18.62 1.81 -12.57
CA ALA A 159 17.76 1.35 -11.50
C ALA A 159 18.53 1.50 -10.18
N ASP A 160 18.07 2.37 -9.30
CA ASP A 160 18.70 2.54 -8.00
C ASP A 160 18.17 1.49 -7.03
N SER A 161 19.07 0.75 -6.40
CA SER A 161 18.75 -0.22 -5.36
C SER A 161 19.14 0.34 -4.00
N ILE A 162 18.17 0.62 -3.14
CA ILE A 162 18.42 1.11 -1.80
C ILE A 162 18.05 0.02 -0.79
N TYR A 163 18.93 -0.23 0.17
CA TYR A 163 18.74 -1.19 1.26
C TYR A 163 18.82 -0.43 2.59
N ALA A 164 17.66 -0.17 3.19
CA ALA A 164 17.53 0.46 4.50
C ALA A 164 17.49 -0.65 5.55
N ALA A 165 18.62 -0.93 6.20
CA ALA A 165 18.74 -2.11 7.03
C ALA A 165 18.17 -1.96 8.45
N GLY A 166 17.65 -0.79 8.81
CA GLY A 166 17.10 -0.54 10.14
C GLY A 166 16.80 0.94 10.36
N GLY A 167 16.80 1.34 11.64
CA GLY A 167 16.62 2.73 12.02
C GLY A 167 15.28 3.33 11.60
N ARG A 168 15.31 4.63 11.31
CA ARG A 168 14.19 5.46 10.84
C ARG A 168 14.67 6.27 9.64
N ASP A 169 14.70 5.64 8.49
CA ASP A 169 15.16 6.28 7.26
C ASP A 169 14.05 7.12 6.62
N VAL A 170 14.45 8.21 5.97
CA VAL A 170 13.59 9.03 5.11
C VAL A 170 14.24 9.06 3.75
N ILE A 171 13.66 8.32 2.81
CA ILE A 171 14.26 8.06 1.51
C ILE A 171 13.42 8.78 0.48
N SER A 172 14.05 9.77 -0.14
CA SER A 172 13.46 10.56 -1.21
C SER A 172 14.43 10.54 -2.38
N ALA A 173 14.23 9.63 -3.32
CA ALA A 173 15.02 9.67 -4.53
C ALA A 173 14.24 10.53 -5.53
N TYR A 174 14.82 11.67 -5.94
CA TYR A 174 14.17 12.66 -6.78
C TYR A 174 14.69 12.60 -8.23
N GLY A 175 13.75 12.69 -9.15
CA GLY A 175 13.87 13.12 -10.50
C GLY A 175 13.62 14.60 -10.50
N THR A 176 14.40 15.36 -11.24
CA THR A 176 14.17 16.79 -11.36
C THR A 176 12.74 17.01 -11.88
N PRO A 177 11.82 17.62 -11.09
CA PRO A 177 10.51 17.96 -11.62
C PRO A 177 10.73 18.95 -12.77
N SER A 178 10.04 18.73 -13.88
CA SER A 178 10.08 19.66 -15.03
C SER A 178 9.45 21.03 -14.73
N ASN A 179 8.98 21.26 -13.50
CA ASN A 179 8.36 22.51 -13.06
C ASN A 179 8.90 22.99 -11.70
N PRO A 180 9.63 24.12 -11.64
CA PRO A 180 10.18 24.67 -10.40
C PRO A 180 9.14 25.32 -9.47
N ASN A 181 7.86 25.41 -9.87
CA ASN A 181 6.80 26.07 -9.09
C ASN A 181 5.85 25.10 -8.34
N SER A 182 6.07 23.79 -8.39
CA SER A 182 5.36 22.83 -7.52
C SER A 182 6.16 22.59 -6.25
N SER A 183 5.83 23.33 -5.19
CA SER A 183 6.30 22.98 -3.85
C SER A 183 5.74 21.60 -3.48
N TYR A 184 6.62 20.60 -3.34
CA TYR A 184 6.34 19.18 -3.02
C TYR A 184 5.89 18.28 -4.17
N ASP A 185 6.72 18.12 -5.20
CA ASP A 185 6.64 16.96 -6.10
C ASP A 185 7.91 16.12 -5.95
N ILE A 186 7.79 14.92 -5.35
CA ILE A 186 8.89 14.05 -4.90
C ILE A 186 8.87 12.80 -5.78
N VAL A 187 9.86 12.65 -6.66
CA VAL A 187 9.74 11.75 -7.82
C VAL A 187 10.90 10.76 -7.86
N LEU A 188 10.81 9.45 -7.58
CA LEU A 188 11.73 8.51 -8.23
C LEU A 188 11.55 8.64 -9.76
N SER A 189 12.63 8.84 -10.52
CA SER A 189 12.57 8.95 -11.99
C SER A 189 13.45 7.96 -12.75
N GLY A 190 13.97 6.94 -12.07
CA GLY A 190 14.65 5.80 -12.70
C GLY A 190 13.63 4.70 -13.03
N ALA A 191 13.68 4.10 -14.22
CA ALA A 191 12.87 2.93 -14.51
C ALA A 191 13.37 1.74 -13.67
N GLY A 192 12.57 1.24 -12.72
CA GLY A 192 12.84 0.00 -12.00
C GLY A 192 13.60 0.15 -10.68
N SER A 193 13.52 1.30 -9.99
CA SER A 193 14.16 1.45 -8.67
C SER A 193 13.55 0.48 -7.65
N SER A 194 14.41 -0.11 -6.81
CA SER A 194 14.03 -1.09 -5.79
C SER A 194 14.49 -0.64 -4.41
N LEU A 195 13.54 -0.39 -3.51
CA LEU A 195 13.84 -0.13 -2.10
C LEU A 195 13.50 -1.35 -1.25
N THR A 196 14.45 -1.81 -0.44
CA THR A 196 14.22 -2.84 0.58
C THR A 196 14.45 -2.25 1.96
N GLY A 197 13.41 -2.16 2.78
CA GLY A 197 13.46 -1.56 4.11
C GLY A 197 13.21 -2.55 5.24
N ALA A 198 13.99 -2.42 6.31
CA ALA A 198 13.77 -2.96 7.64
C ALA A 198 13.79 -1.76 8.62
N GLY A 199 12.96 -1.75 9.67
CA GLY A 199 12.90 -0.60 10.60
C GLY A 199 11.71 0.33 10.33
N LYS A 200 11.81 1.62 10.65
CA LYS A 200 10.71 2.60 10.62
C LYS A 200 10.88 3.59 9.48
N ASP A 201 10.63 3.16 8.26
CA ASP A 201 11.02 3.92 7.08
C ASP A 201 9.89 4.80 6.54
N THR A 202 10.26 5.98 6.05
CA THR A 202 9.40 6.79 5.20
C THR A 202 9.99 6.81 3.81
N VAL A 203 9.18 6.42 2.84
CA VAL A 203 9.59 6.24 1.45
C VAL A 203 8.74 7.14 0.58
N ASN A 204 9.37 7.98 -0.22
CA ASN A 204 8.67 8.73 -1.24
C ASN A 204 9.05 8.16 -2.61
N VAL A 205 8.06 7.65 -3.35
CA VAL A 205 8.22 7.06 -4.68
C VAL A 205 7.53 7.89 -5.75
N GLY A 206 8.08 7.89 -6.96
CA GLY A 206 7.78 8.90 -7.97
C GLY A 206 6.92 8.42 -9.12
N ALA A 207 7.14 9.02 -10.28
CA ALA A 207 6.35 8.86 -11.48
C ALA A 207 6.79 7.67 -12.36
N SER A 208 7.77 6.88 -11.93
CA SER A 208 8.33 5.75 -12.66
C SER A 208 7.73 4.39 -12.27
N PHE A 209 8.33 3.31 -12.78
CA PHE A 209 8.07 1.95 -12.33
C PHE A 209 8.90 1.67 -11.07
N ASP A 210 8.29 1.75 -9.90
CA ASP A 210 9.01 1.65 -8.61
C ASP A 210 8.61 0.38 -7.88
N THR A 211 9.55 -0.28 -7.21
CA THR A 211 9.28 -1.41 -6.32
C THR A 211 9.74 -1.09 -4.91
N VAL A 212 8.85 -1.22 -3.93
CA VAL A 212 9.17 -1.09 -2.50
C VAL A 212 8.89 -2.39 -1.80
N SER A 213 9.84 -2.90 -1.03
CA SER A 213 9.70 -4.11 -0.23
C SER A 213 10.00 -3.82 1.23
N ALA A 214 8.98 -3.98 2.09
CA ALA A 214 9.10 -3.90 3.54
C ALA A 214 9.24 -5.32 4.10
N ASN A 215 10.35 -5.62 4.80
CA ASN A 215 10.65 -6.98 5.28
C ASN A 215 10.83 -7.05 6.79
N GLY A 216 10.76 -8.26 7.36
CA GLY A 216 10.90 -8.47 8.79
C GLY A 216 9.82 -7.74 9.60
N ASN A 217 10.24 -7.03 10.65
CA ASN A 217 9.34 -6.25 11.53
C ASN A 217 9.37 -4.74 11.21
N SER A 218 9.40 -4.40 9.93
CA SER A 218 9.41 -3.00 9.50
C SER A 218 8.07 -2.31 9.70
N THR A 219 8.09 -0.99 9.81
CA THR A 219 6.94 -0.09 9.73
C THR A 219 7.24 0.91 8.62
N ALA A 220 6.63 0.77 7.46
CA ALA A 220 6.89 1.62 6.30
C ALA A 220 5.71 2.54 6.00
N SER A 221 5.98 3.85 5.87
CA SER A 221 5.04 4.81 5.30
C SER A 221 5.50 5.15 3.88
N ILE A 222 4.72 4.77 2.89
CA ILE A 222 5.06 4.92 1.47
C ILE A 222 4.15 5.98 0.87
N PHE A 223 4.75 7.02 0.30
CA PHE A 223 4.05 8.08 -0.41
C PHE A 223 4.29 7.92 -1.90
N VAL A 224 3.22 7.70 -2.66
CA VAL A 224 3.26 7.50 -4.12
C VAL A 224 2.87 8.81 -4.82
N TYR A 225 3.80 9.37 -5.59
CA TYR A 225 3.63 10.61 -6.34
C TYR A 225 3.37 10.37 -7.84
N GLY A 226 3.30 9.12 -8.30
CA GLY A 226 2.76 8.75 -9.60
C GLY A 226 3.21 7.40 -10.12
N GLY A 227 3.25 7.23 -11.44
CA GLY A 227 3.86 6.06 -12.06
C GLY A 227 3.18 4.74 -11.74
N ALA A 228 3.84 3.63 -12.07
CA ALA A 228 3.35 2.31 -11.69
C ALA A 228 4.20 1.78 -10.54
N THR A 229 3.63 1.71 -9.34
CA THR A 229 4.35 1.27 -8.15
C THR A 229 3.93 -0.14 -7.76
N THR A 230 4.89 -1.00 -7.45
CA THR A 230 4.68 -2.26 -6.75
C THR A 230 5.15 -2.13 -5.31
N VAL A 231 4.32 -2.55 -4.35
CA VAL A 231 4.65 -2.56 -2.93
C VAL A 231 4.44 -3.95 -2.35
N ASN A 232 5.50 -4.52 -1.78
CA ASN A 232 5.50 -5.82 -1.12
C ASN A 232 5.67 -5.63 0.39
N ALA A 233 4.66 -5.98 1.18
CA ALA A 233 4.79 -6.11 2.63
C ALA A 233 5.04 -7.59 2.96
N ASN A 234 6.19 -7.93 3.54
CA ASN A 234 6.58 -9.30 3.85
C ASN A 234 6.69 -9.53 5.36
N ASP A 235 6.75 -10.80 5.78
CA ASP A 235 6.98 -11.25 7.15
C ASP A 235 6.00 -10.66 8.18
N SER A 236 6.44 -9.75 9.04
CA SER A 236 5.63 -9.07 10.05
C SER A 236 5.69 -7.55 9.87
N SER A 237 5.85 -7.08 8.63
CA SER A 237 5.92 -5.65 8.32
C SER A 237 4.55 -4.97 8.41
N SER A 238 4.50 -3.73 8.88
CA SER A 238 3.31 -2.88 8.85
C SER A 238 3.50 -1.80 7.80
N VAL A 239 2.67 -1.80 6.76
CA VAL A 239 2.82 -0.88 5.62
C VAL A 239 1.59 0.00 5.49
N ALA A 240 1.83 1.30 5.37
CA ALA A 240 0.82 2.29 5.01
C ALA A 240 1.22 2.97 3.70
N VAL A 241 0.41 2.82 2.66
CA VAL A 241 0.58 3.52 1.38
C VAL A 241 -0.37 4.72 1.35
N GLN A 242 0.16 5.86 0.95
CA GLN A 242 -0.58 7.10 0.75
C GLN A 242 -0.28 7.65 -0.63
N PHE A 243 -1.29 8.12 -1.35
CA PHE A 243 -1.09 8.80 -2.62
C PHE A 243 -0.96 10.30 -2.40
N ALA A 244 0.06 10.90 -3.02
CA ALA A 244 0.24 12.33 -3.06
C ALA A 244 -0.70 12.97 -4.09
N GLN A 245 -0.90 14.29 -3.99
CA GLN A 245 -1.82 15.02 -4.86
C GLN A 245 -1.38 14.90 -6.33
N LYS A 246 -2.33 14.60 -7.23
CA LYS A 246 -2.12 14.49 -8.69
C LYS A 246 -1.18 13.38 -9.15
N ALA A 247 -0.94 12.39 -8.30
CA ALA A 247 -0.01 11.31 -8.62
C ALA A 247 -0.36 10.59 -9.95
N GLY A 248 -1.64 10.37 -10.25
CA GLY A 248 -2.01 9.45 -11.32
C GLY A 248 -1.36 8.07 -11.11
N GLY A 249 -1.23 7.27 -12.17
CA GLY A 249 -0.48 6.02 -12.10
C GLY A 249 -1.25 4.81 -11.53
N THR A 250 -0.57 3.71 -11.27
CA THR A 250 -1.18 2.45 -10.80
C THR A 250 -0.42 1.89 -9.60
N LEU A 251 -1.12 1.26 -8.66
CA LEU A 251 -0.50 0.53 -7.55
C LEU A 251 -0.77 -0.96 -7.68
N ASP A 252 0.27 -1.77 -7.55
CA ASP A 252 0.18 -3.20 -7.26
C ASP A 252 0.69 -3.46 -5.84
N PHE A 253 -0.21 -3.77 -4.92
CA PHE A 253 0.09 -3.97 -3.51
C PHE A 253 -0.09 -5.43 -3.10
N ILE A 254 0.95 -6.02 -2.53
CA ILE A 254 0.98 -7.42 -2.11
C ILE A 254 1.31 -7.48 -0.62
N ASN A 255 0.34 -7.88 0.20
CA ASN A 255 0.54 -8.12 1.63
C ASN A 255 0.84 -9.60 1.91
N ASN A 256 2.11 -9.98 1.84
CA ASN A 256 2.61 -11.25 2.36
C ASN A 256 2.93 -11.21 3.86
N SER A 257 2.63 -10.10 4.55
CA SER A 257 2.89 -9.97 5.98
C SER A 257 1.77 -10.57 6.82
N SER A 258 2.09 -10.87 8.08
CA SER A 258 1.12 -11.24 9.11
C SER A 258 0.37 -10.05 9.70
N ASN A 259 0.77 -8.82 9.38
CA ASN A 259 0.20 -7.60 9.93
C ASN A 259 -0.74 -6.93 8.93
N ALA A 260 -1.74 -6.24 9.46
CA ALA A 260 -2.66 -5.47 8.62
C ALA A 260 -1.92 -4.31 7.93
N ALA A 261 -2.25 -4.09 6.67
CA ALA A 261 -1.76 -2.97 5.89
C ALA A 261 -2.86 -1.95 5.59
N THR A 262 -2.46 -0.74 5.23
CA THR A 262 -3.36 0.35 4.88
C THR A 262 -2.99 0.92 3.53
N ILE A 263 -3.96 1.05 2.63
CA ILE A 263 -3.85 1.87 1.41
C ILE A 263 -4.85 3.00 1.56
N PHE A 264 -4.35 4.23 1.66
CA PHE A 264 -5.17 5.42 1.80
C PHE A 264 -5.10 6.27 0.53
N SER A 265 -6.24 6.35 -0.15
CA SER A 265 -6.46 7.27 -1.26
C SER A 265 -7.18 8.50 -0.69
N ALA A 266 -6.40 9.49 -0.22
CA ALA A 266 -6.98 10.69 0.36
C ALA A 266 -7.62 11.58 -0.72
N ASN A 267 -8.78 12.13 -0.42
CA ASN A 267 -9.39 13.19 -1.23
C ASN A 267 -8.81 14.54 -0.76
N TYR A 268 -7.61 14.87 -1.25
CA TYR A 268 -7.00 16.17 -1.02
C TYR A 268 -7.64 17.22 -1.94
N GLY A 269 -8.75 17.82 -1.49
CA GLY A 269 -9.19 19.13 -1.97
C GLY A 269 -9.78 19.22 -3.39
N GLY A 270 -10.27 18.12 -3.97
CA GLY A 270 -11.03 18.13 -5.23
C GLY A 270 -10.43 17.28 -6.33
N SER A 271 -11.15 16.21 -6.69
CA SER A 271 -11.16 15.45 -7.95
C SER A 271 -9.87 14.85 -8.54
N ASN A 272 -8.66 15.28 -8.16
CA ASN A 272 -7.44 14.98 -8.93
C ASN A 272 -6.28 14.40 -8.07
N GLY A 273 -6.57 13.60 -7.04
CA GLY A 273 -5.56 13.17 -6.06
C GLY A 273 -5.25 11.67 -5.97
N ALA A 274 -6.02 10.81 -6.64
CA ALA A 274 -5.96 9.37 -6.44
C ALA A 274 -5.28 8.65 -7.62
N PRO A 275 -4.75 7.43 -7.43
CA PRO A 275 -4.22 6.62 -8.53
C PRO A 275 -5.32 6.31 -9.55
N ASN A 276 -4.90 5.92 -10.77
CA ASN A 276 -5.77 5.44 -11.84
C ASN A 276 -6.26 4.01 -11.64
N SER A 277 -5.54 3.16 -10.90
CA SER A 277 -6.06 1.85 -10.51
C SER A 277 -5.19 1.27 -9.41
N VAL A 278 -5.82 0.57 -8.48
CA VAL A 278 -5.17 -0.17 -7.41
C VAL A 278 -5.52 -1.64 -7.56
N THR A 279 -4.48 -2.46 -7.68
CA THR A 279 -4.55 -3.90 -7.43
C THR A 279 -4.00 -4.14 -6.04
N ALA A 280 -4.75 -4.79 -5.16
CA ALA A 280 -4.33 -5.06 -3.79
C ALA A 280 -4.68 -6.49 -3.37
N TYR A 281 -3.69 -7.21 -2.85
CA TYR A 281 -3.83 -8.53 -2.26
C TYR A 281 -3.59 -8.47 -0.76
N GLY A 282 -4.62 -8.74 0.04
CA GLY A 282 -4.60 -8.54 1.49
C GLY A 282 -3.91 -9.61 2.33
N GLY A 283 -3.66 -10.78 1.74
CA GLY A 283 -2.97 -11.90 2.36
C GLY A 283 -3.42 -12.24 3.78
N ALA A 284 -2.48 -12.73 4.60
CA ALA A 284 -2.78 -13.21 5.94
C ALA A 284 -3.04 -12.09 6.96
N GLY A 285 -2.37 -10.94 6.80
CA GLY A 285 -2.52 -9.80 7.69
C GLY A 285 -3.82 -9.02 7.51
N GLY A 286 -4.46 -9.09 6.34
CA GLY A 286 -5.65 -8.29 6.06
C GLY A 286 -5.32 -6.81 5.91
N GLY A 287 -6.32 -5.92 6.04
CA GLY A 287 -6.06 -4.48 5.92
C GLY A 287 -7.26 -3.61 5.58
N TYR A 288 -6.96 -2.31 5.43
CA TYR A 288 -7.89 -1.29 4.93
C TYR A 288 -7.40 -0.78 3.58
N TYR A 289 -8.13 -1.08 2.51
CA TYR A 289 -7.71 -0.76 1.14
C TYR A 289 -8.73 0.13 0.44
N VAL A 290 -8.29 1.33 0.07
CA VAL A 290 -9.05 2.26 -0.76
C VAL A 290 -8.46 2.28 -2.16
N GLY A 291 -9.31 2.02 -3.16
CA GLY A 291 -8.98 2.08 -4.57
C GLY A 291 -8.70 3.51 -5.06
N GLY A 292 -8.26 3.59 -6.31
CA GLY A 292 -8.15 4.82 -7.07
C GLY A 292 -9.52 5.42 -7.39
N LEU A 293 -9.61 6.76 -7.43
CA LEU A 293 -10.82 7.47 -7.85
C LEU A 293 -10.99 7.45 -9.37
N ALA A 294 -9.89 7.28 -10.10
CA ALA A 294 -9.90 6.99 -11.53
C ALA A 294 -9.71 5.48 -11.73
N GLY A 295 -10.23 4.98 -12.86
CA GLY A 295 -10.13 3.59 -13.34
C GLY A 295 -10.73 2.51 -12.44
N SER A 296 -10.46 1.27 -12.82
CA SER A 296 -11.06 0.06 -12.24
C SER A 296 -10.07 -0.63 -11.31
N ASN A 297 -10.47 -0.79 -10.05
CA ASN A 297 -9.64 -1.35 -9.00
C ASN A 297 -9.91 -2.85 -8.81
N SER A 298 -8.90 -3.60 -8.38
CA SER A 298 -9.03 -5.01 -7.98
C SER A 298 -8.52 -5.18 -6.56
N LEU A 299 -9.45 -5.24 -5.60
CA LEU A 299 -9.15 -5.31 -4.18
C LEU A 299 -9.56 -6.69 -3.67
N VAL A 300 -8.59 -7.53 -3.33
CA VAL A 300 -8.80 -8.93 -2.95
C VAL A 300 -8.23 -9.17 -1.55
N GLY A 301 -9.09 -9.47 -0.59
CA GLY A 301 -8.66 -9.92 0.73
C GLY A 301 -8.03 -11.30 0.71
N GLY A 302 -7.32 -11.64 1.78
CA GLY A 302 -6.82 -13.00 2.03
C GLY A 302 -7.50 -13.62 3.25
N SER A 303 -6.74 -14.35 4.06
CA SER A 303 -7.26 -14.92 5.31
C SER A 303 -7.42 -13.90 6.43
N GLY A 304 -6.74 -12.75 6.37
CA GLY A 304 -6.92 -11.65 7.32
C GLY A 304 -8.14 -10.78 7.00
N ALA A 305 -8.76 -10.20 8.03
CA ALA A 305 -9.94 -9.35 7.89
C ALA A 305 -9.65 -8.15 6.98
N VAL A 306 -10.59 -7.81 6.09
CA VAL A 306 -10.44 -6.65 5.20
C VAL A 306 -11.60 -5.68 5.27
N THR A 307 -11.23 -4.42 5.09
CA THR A 307 -12.13 -3.37 4.65
C THR A 307 -11.67 -2.89 3.28
N LEU A 308 -12.53 -3.03 2.27
CA LEU A 308 -12.25 -2.70 0.88
C LEU A 308 -13.19 -1.60 0.41
N GLN A 309 -12.66 -0.56 -0.20
CA GLN A 309 -13.43 0.55 -0.75
C GLN A 309 -13.01 0.78 -2.19
N GLY A 310 -13.92 0.56 -3.14
CA GLY A 310 -13.62 0.68 -4.57
C GLY A 310 -13.23 2.10 -4.99
N ALA A 311 -13.95 3.07 -4.43
CA ALA A 311 -13.82 4.50 -4.67
C ALA A 311 -14.18 4.95 -6.12
N GLY A 312 -13.51 4.40 -7.13
CA GLY A 312 -13.71 4.64 -8.56
C GLY A 312 -14.87 3.87 -9.18
N ALA A 313 -14.77 3.55 -10.47
CA ALA A 313 -15.79 2.87 -11.26
C ALA A 313 -15.24 1.59 -11.91
N GLY A 314 -16.06 0.54 -11.98
CA GLY A 314 -15.63 -0.74 -12.56
C GLY A 314 -14.87 -1.64 -11.57
N ASP A 315 -15.03 -1.41 -10.27
CA ASP A 315 -14.20 -2.05 -9.25
C ASP A 315 -14.62 -3.50 -8.96
N PHE A 316 -13.63 -4.33 -8.70
CA PHE A 316 -13.78 -5.68 -8.17
C PHE A 316 -13.30 -5.74 -6.73
N LEU A 317 -14.19 -6.08 -5.79
CA LEU A 317 -13.91 -6.20 -4.36
C LEU A 317 -14.24 -7.62 -3.89
N GLN A 318 -13.29 -8.31 -3.27
CA GLN A 318 -13.50 -9.66 -2.76
C GLN A 318 -13.02 -9.82 -1.31
N GLY A 319 -13.96 -10.14 -0.41
CA GLY A 319 -13.66 -10.59 0.96
C GLY A 319 -13.45 -12.11 0.98
N ASN A 320 -12.33 -12.56 1.55
CA ASN A 320 -11.96 -13.99 1.61
C ASN A 320 -11.74 -14.52 3.04
N SER A 321 -11.71 -13.63 4.03
CA SER A 321 -11.40 -14.00 5.40
C SER A 321 -12.59 -14.65 6.08
N SER A 322 -12.32 -15.71 6.86
CA SER A 322 -13.34 -16.41 7.66
C SER A 322 -13.91 -15.55 8.80
N VAL A 323 -13.34 -14.38 9.05
CA VAL A 323 -13.91 -13.36 9.94
C VAL A 323 -14.63 -12.28 9.13
N SER A 324 -15.15 -11.26 9.81
CA SER A 324 -15.96 -10.23 9.16
C SER A 324 -15.17 -9.40 8.15
N ASN A 325 -15.76 -9.16 6.98
CA ASN A 325 -15.24 -8.25 5.96
C ASN A 325 -16.22 -7.11 5.68
N PHE A 326 -15.68 -5.98 5.24
CA PHE A 326 -16.47 -4.80 4.84
C PHE A 326 -16.11 -4.39 3.41
N LEU A 327 -17.08 -4.33 2.53
CA LEU A 327 -16.91 -4.03 1.11
C LEU A 327 -17.80 -2.83 0.74
N PHE A 328 -17.18 -1.74 0.37
CA PHE A 328 -17.82 -0.46 0.05
C PHE A 328 -17.67 -0.19 -1.45
N ALA A 329 -18.79 -0.17 -2.17
CA ALA A 329 -18.80 0.18 -3.58
C ALA A 329 -18.45 1.66 -3.79
N GLY A 330 -17.73 1.92 -4.88
CA GLY A 330 -17.48 3.25 -5.41
C GLY A 330 -18.69 3.82 -6.16
N THR A 331 -18.40 4.65 -7.16
CA THR A 331 -19.41 5.17 -8.09
C THR A 331 -19.35 4.40 -9.40
N GLY A 332 -20.49 4.10 -10.01
CA GLY A 332 -20.52 3.42 -11.30
C GLY A 332 -20.92 1.97 -11.17
N ASN A 333 -20.25 1.08 -11.91
CA ASN A 333 -20.58 -0.35 -11.93
C ASN A 333 -19.55 -1.13 -11.12
N GLU A 334 -19.96 -1.85 -10.08
CA GLU A 334 -19.04 -2.60 -9.21
C GLU A 334 -19.38 -4.10 -9.14
N THR A 335 -18.39 -4.91 -8.79
CA THR A 335 -18.57 -6.33 -8.46
C THR A 335 -18.04 -6.57 -7.06
N LEU A 336 -18.91 -6.95 -6.14
CA LEU A 336 -18.57 -7.23 -4.75
C LEU A 336 -18.83 -8.70 -4.44
N VAL A 337 -17.83 -9.38 -3.88
CA VAL A 337 -17.89 -10.82 -3.62
C VAL A 337 -17.51 -11.13 -2.17
N GLY A 338 -18.41 -11.79 -1.44
CA GLY A 338 -18.05 -12.55 -0.23
C GLY A 338 -17.82 -13.99 -0.62
N SER A 339 -16.60 -14.51 -0.58
CA SER A 339 -16.33 -15.86 -1.08
C SER A 339 -16.86 -16.95 -0.14
N SER A 340 -16.85 -18.21 -0.59
CA SER A 340 -17.28 -19.35 0.24
C SER A 340 -16.37 -19.61 1.44
N SER A 341 -15.14 -19.07 1.46
CA SER A 341 -14.25 -19.12 2.62
C SER A 341 -14.51 -17.98 3.61
N SER A 342 -15.36 -17.01 3.25
CA SER A 342 -15.56 -15.81 4.05
C SER A 342 -16.52 -16.02 5.23
N GLY A 343 -16.34 -15.20 6.27
CA GLY A 343 -17.26 -15.08 7.39
C GLY A 343 -18.45 -14.19 7.04
N ALA A 344 -18.90 -13.42 8.04
CA ALA A 344 -19.91 -12.39 7.84
C ALA A 344 -19.36 -11.30 6.90
N ASN A 345 -20.18 -10.80 5.97
CA ASN A 345 -19.76 -9.71 5.09
C ASN A 345 -20.76 -8.56 5.18
N THR A 346 -20.24 -7.34 5.16
CA THR A 346 -21.03 -6.13 5.00
C THR A 346 -20.75 -5.53 3.64
N PHE A 347 -21.79 -5.33 2.85
CA PHE A 347 -21.75 -4.68 1.55
C PHE A 347 -22.45 -3.34 1.66
N GLN A 348 -21.79 -2.25 1.28
CA GLN A 348 -22.38 -0.92 1.26
C GLN A 348 -22.37 -0.34 -0.16
N LEU A 349 -23.54 0.10 -0.64
CA LEU A 349 -23.73 0.65 -1.98
C LEU A 349 -24.38 2.03 -1.90
N GLY A 350 -23.94 2.96 -2.74
CA GLY A 350 -24.71 4.20 -2.97
C GLY A 350 -24.79 5.15 -1.77
N LEU A 351 -23.86 5.03 -0.82
CA LEU A 351 -23.81 5.83 0.40
C LEU A 351 -22.45 6.51 0.52
N ALA A 352 -22.46 7.74 1.03
CA ALA A 352 -21.26 8.49 1.32
C ALA A 352 -20.34 7.69 2.25
N TYR A 353 -19.05 7.68 1.92
CA TYR A 353 -17.99 7.09 2.73
C TYR A 353 -16.91 8.16 3.01
N THR A 354 -16.06 7.89 3.99
CA THR A 354 -14.97 8.79 4.38
C THR A 354 -14.11 9.14 3.18
N GLY A 355 -13.98 10.44 2.90
CA GLY A 355 -13.20 10.92 1.76
C GLY A 355 -14.01 11.12 0.48
N ASN A 356 -15.33 10.91 0.45
CA ASN A 356 -16.16 11.36 -0.67
C ASN A 356 -17.13 12.48 -0.23
N THR A 357 -17.10 13.60 -0.95
CA THR A 357 -18.00 14.75 -0.74
C THR A 357 -18.91 14.89 -1.96
N GLY A 358 -19.75 13.89 -2.18
CA GLY A 358 -20.60 13.84 -3.35
C GLY A 358 -21.71 12.81 -3.21
N ALA A 359 -22.75 12.98 -4.02
CA ALA A 359 -23.81 11.99 -4.15
C ALA A 359 -23.25 10.79 -4.94
N ILE A 360 -23.23 9.61 -4.31
CA ILE A 360 -22.70 8.38 -4.91
C ILE A 360 -23.87 7.61 -5.50
N ILE A 361 -23.75 7.19 -6.76
CA ILE A 361 -24.64 6.21 -7.39
C ILE A 361 -23.81 4.96 -7.66
N ALA A 362 -24.14 3.85 -7.00
CA ALA A 362 -23.43 2.58 -7.14
C ALA A 362 -24.35 1.52 -7.75
N ASN A 363 -23.93 0.92 -8.86
CA ASN A 363 -24.61 -0.16 -9.54
C ASN A 363 -23.77 -1.42 -9.36
N ALA A 364 -24.12 -2.24 -8.38
CA ALA A 364 -23.31 -3.40 -8.06
C ALA A 364 -23.98 -4.70 -8.46
N VAL A 365 -23.16 -5.65 -8.90
CA VAL A 365 -23.44 -7.07 -8.76
C VAL A 365 -22.79 -7.52 -7.46
N VAL A 366 -23.60 -7.87 -6.48
CA VAL A 366 -23.14 -8.39 -5.19
C VAL A 366 -23.46 -9.88 -5.10
N SER A 367 -22.48 -10.70 -4.78
CA SER A 367 -22.66 -12.13 -4.57
C SER A 367 -21.96 -12.56 -3.29
N SER A 368 -22.69 -13.17 -2.36
CA SER A 368 -22.10 -13.73 -1.16
C SER A 368 -22.29 -15.24 -1.04
N ALA A 369 -21.21 -15.95 -0.78
CA ALA A 369 -21.22 -17.34 -0.33
C ALA A 369 -20.64 -17.45 1.10
N GLY A 370 -20.51 -16.34 1.82
CA GLY A 370 -19.96 -16.32 3.17
C GLY A 370 -20.85 -17.01 4.21
N SER A 371 -20.24 -17.42 5.31
CA SER A 371 -20.92 -17.93 6.50
C SER A 371 -21.42 -16.79 7.40
N GLY A 372 -22.39 -17.04 8.28
CA GLY A 372 -22.92 -16.00 9.16
C GLY A 372 -23.78 -14.95 8.43
N GLN A 373 -23.90 -13.74 8.99
CA GLN A 373 -24.77 -12.71 8.43
C GLN A 373 -24.11 -12.00 7.23
N GLN A 374 -24.87 -11.87 6.15
CA GLN A 374 -24.53 -11.08 4.97
C GLN A 374 -25.39 -9.82 4.99
N ALA A 375 -24.79 -8.70 5.36
CA ALA A 375 -25.46 -7.42 5.51
C ALA A 375 -25.29 -6.57 4.25
N PHE A 376 -26.39 -6.00 3.76
CA PHE A 376 -26.45 -5.15 2.58
C PHE A 376 -27.02 -3.80 3.00
N ILE A 377 -26.21 -2.75 2.94
CA ILE A 377 -26.59 -1.38 3.29
C ILE A 377 -26.68 -0.57 2.00
N LEU A 378 -27.89 -0.15 1.64
CA LEU A 378 -28.26 0.19 0.27
C LEU A 378 -28.79 1.62 0.19
N GLY A 379 -28.02 2.52 -0.41
CA GLY A 379 -28.39 3.91 -0.68
C GLY A 379 -28.91 4.12 -2.11
N SER A 380 -28.19 4.93 -2.89
CA SER A 380 -28.53 5.21 -4.29
C SER A 380 -27.97 4.19 -5.28
N SER A 381 -28.83 3.62 -6.11
CA SER A 381 -28.44 2.71 -7.19
C SER A 381 -29.39 2.82 -8.38
N SER A 382 -28.88 3.00 -9.60
CA SER A 382 -29.72 2.95 -10.79
C SER A 382 -30.21 1.52 -11.08
N SER A 383 -29.38 0.52 -10.82
CA SER A 383 -29.69 -0.90 -10.96
C SER A 383 -28.62 -1.78 -10.30
N SER A 384 -28.91 -2.33 -9.11
CA SER A 384 -28.04 -3.31 -8.45
C SER A 384 -28.70 -4.69 -8.38
N THR A 385 -27.90 -5.74 -8.55
CA THR A 385 -28.31 -7.14 -8.36
C THR A 385 -27.60 -7.70 -7.13
N LEU A 386 -28.37 -8.25 -6.20
CA LEU A 386 -27.91 -8.73 -4.92
C LEU A 386 -28.24 -10.22 -4.80
N THR A 387 -27.20 -11.02 -4.60
CA THR A 387 -27.30 -12.42 -4.22
C THR A 387 -26.64 -12.56 -2.85
N GLY A 388 -27.48 -12.83 -1.85
CA GLY A 388 -27.11 -13.14 -0.48
C GLY A 388 -26.49 -14.52 -0.31
N TYR A 389 -26.46 -14.98 0.95
CA TYR A 389 -25.78 -16.22 1.32
C TYR A 389 -26.34 -17.43 0.56
N THR A 390 -25.43 -18.32 0.19
CA THR A 390 -25.78 -19.63 -0.41
C THR A 390 -25.45 -20.81 0.53
N VAL A 391 -24.91 -20.52 1.72
CA VAL A 391 -24.41 -21.51 2.69
C VAL A 391 -25.40 -21.75 3.84
N SER A 392 -25.56 -23.00 4.25
CA SER A 392 -26.44 -23.38 5.37
C SER A 392 -26.10 -22.64 6.66
N GLY A 393 -27.11 -22.08 7.32
CA GLY A 393 -26.97 -21.37 8.60
C GLY A 393 -26.58 -19.89 8.49
N ALA A 394 -26.32 -19.39 7.29
CA ALA A 394 -26.15 -17.96 7.06
C ALA A 394 -27.50 -17.24 6.93
N SER A 395 -27.46 -15.91 7.07
CA SER A 395 -28.64 -15.04 7.00
C SER A 395 -28.35 -13.79 6.16
N ASN A 396 -29.38 -13.24 5.54
CA ASN A 396 -29.31 -12.02 4.75
C ASN A 396 -30.01 -10.88 5.50
N LEU A 397 -29.34 -9.73 5.59
CA LEU A 397 -29.91 -8.51 6.16
C LEU A 397 -29.82 -7.40 5.12
N TYR A 398 -30.97 -6.98 4.59
CA TYR A 398 -31.06 -5.88 3.63
C TYR A 398 -31.54 -4.62 4.34
N ILE A 399 -30.78 -3.54 4.27
CA ILE A 399 -31.09 -2.26 4.90
C ILE A 399 -31.10 -1.19 3.80
N PHE A 400 -32.28 -0.67 3.50
CA PHE A 400 -32.46 0.40 2.51
C PHE A 400 -32.42 1.74 3.23
N VAL A 401 -31.59 2.65 2.73
CA VAL A 401 -31.28 3.94 3.35
C VAL A 401 -31.66 5.07 2.42
N SER A 402 -32.58 5.92 2.87
CA SER A 402 -32.84 7.22 2.26
C SER A 402 -32.24 8.33 3.11
N ASN A 403 -31.59 9.31 2.47
CA ASN A 403 -31.14 10.56 3.08
C ASN A 403 -31.15 11.68 2.02
N ALA A 404 -30.80 12.90 2.41
CA ALA A 404 -30.79 14.04 1.49
C ALA A 404 -29.90 13.82 0.24
N ALA A 405 -28.75 13.15 0.41
CA ALA A 405 -27.83 12.86 -0.70
C ALA A 405 -28.39 11.76 -1.62
N THR A 406 -29.03 10.73 -1.07
CA THR A 406 -29.60 9.65 -1.88
C THR A 406 -30.88 10.07 -2.59
N ALA A 407 -31.71 10.89 -1.94
CA ALA A 407 -32.92 11.46 -2.53
C ALA A 407 -32.59 12.40 -3.73
N ALA A 408 -31.45 13.09 -3.68
CA ALA A 408 -30.99 13.94 -4.79
C ALA A 408 -30.60 13.14 -6.05
N ASN A 409 -30.27 11.86 -5.91
CA ASN A 409 -29.90 10.97 -7.01
C ASN A 409 -31.10 10.35 -7.74
N GLY A 410 -32.32 10.62 -7.27
CA GLY A 410 -33.55 10.04 -7.81
C GLY A 410 -33.83 8.62 -7.31
N GLN A 411 -34.66 7.90 -8.06
CA GLN A 411 -35.18 6.59 -7.68
C GLN A 411 -34.10 5.50 -7.78
N SER A 412 -34.09 4.60 -6.79
CA SER A 412 -33.17 3.47 -6.77
C SER A 412 -33.83 2.15 -7.18
N ASN A 413 -33.10 1.25 -7.82
CA ASN A 413 -33.62 -0.06 -8.23
C ASN A 413 -32.72 -1.21 -7.78
N TYR A 414 -33.31 -2.15 -7.05
CA TYR A 414 -32.61 -3.31 -6.51
C TYR A 414 -33.31 -4.61 -6.93
N LEU A 415 -32.52 -5.59 -7.34
CA LEU A 415 -32.95 -6.97 -7.58
C LEU A 415 -32.29 -7.88 -6.56
N ILE A 416 -33.08 -8.56 -5.72
CA ILE A 416 -32.61 -9.60 -4.80
C ILE A 416 -32.99 -10.96 -5.38
N THR A 417 -32.01 -11.82 -5.63
CA THR A 417 -32.22 -13.06 -6.39
C THR A 417 -32.51 -14.29 -5.53
N ASP A 418 -32.17 -14.24 -4.24
CA ASP A 418 -32.15 -15.38 -3.32
C ASP A 418 -32.93 -15.08 -2.02
N PHE A 419 -33.92 -14.18 -2.08
CA PHE A 419 -34.67 -13.81 -0.90
C PHE A 419 -35.41 -15.03 -0.32
N SER A 420 -35.24 -15.28 0.97
CA SER A 420 -35.86 -16.39 1.70
C SER A 420 -36.51 -15.89 2.99
N SER A 421 -37.76 -16.26 3.23
CA SER A 421 -38.50 -15.89 4.45
C SER A 421 -37.89 -16.44 5.73
N VAL A 422 -37.10 -17.51 5.65
CA VAL A 422 -36.54 -18.20 6.82
C VAL A 422 -35.39 -17.41 7.44
N ASN A 423 -34.65 -16.64 6.64
CA ASN A 423 -33.35 -16.09 7.05
C ASN A 423 -32.93 -14.85 6.27
N SER A 424 -33.83 -14.24 5.51
CA SER A 424 -33.66 -12.92 4.95
C SER A 424 -34.57 -11.92 5.67
N SER A 425 -34.07 -10.72 5.90
CA SER A 425 -34.86 -9.63 6.48
C SER A 425 -34.60 -8.34 5.72
N ILE A 426 -35.65 -7.52 5.55
CA ILE A 426 -35.55 -6.20 4.95
C ILE A 426 -35.88 -5.16 6.02
N TYR A 427 -35.05 -4.13 6.13
CA TYR A 427 -35.29 -2.97 6.97
C TYR A 427 -35.26 -1.73 6.09
N LEU A 428 -36.31 -0.91 6.24
CA LEU A 428 -36.35 0.43 5.67
C LEU A 428 -35.88 1.41 6.75
N ASN A 429 -34.73 2.04 6.53
CA ASN A 429 -34.16 3.03 7.43
C ASN A 429 -34.09 4.39 6.74
N ASP A 430 -34.60 5.42 7.39
CA ASP A 430 -34.62 6.77 6.86
C ASP A 430 -33.69 7.72 7.62
N THR A 431 -33.23 7.32 8.80
CA THR A 431 -32.60 8.24 9.72
C THR A 431 -31.13 7.96 9.87
N VAL A 432 -30.36 8.56 8.97
CA VAL A 432 -29.14 9.25 9.37
C VAL A 432 -29.35 10.71 8.94
N PHE A 433 -29.36 11.66 9.87
CA PHE A 433 -29.43 13.13 9.67
C PHE A 433 -30.78 13.89 9.73
N GLY A 434 -31.71 13.51 10.60
CA GLY A 434 -32.58 14.49 11.27
C GLY A 434 -33.78 15.09 10.51
N SER A 435 -34.29 14.46 9.44
CA SER A 435 -35.59 14.81 8.84
C SER A 435 -36.60 13.66 8.95
N THR A 436 -37.89 14.00 9.02
CA THR A 436 -38.99 13.21 9.61
C THR A 436 -39.72 12.25 8.65
N LYS A 437 -39.15 11.87 7.50
CA LYS A 437 -39.92 11.15 6.48
C LYS A 437 -39.44 9.73 6.23
N ASN A 438 -39.80 8.80 7.12
CA ASN A 438 -39.49 7.39 6.95
C ASN A 438 -39.79 6.84 5.53
N LEU A 439 -38.83 6.15 4.90
CA LEU A 439 -39.09 5.22 3.80
C LEU A 439 -40.21 4.28 4.23
N THR A 440 -41.31 4.33 3.50
CA THR A 440 -42.46 3.45 3.72
C THR A 440 -42.77 2.69 2.45
N ILE A 441 -43.47 1.58 2.61
CA ILE A 441 -43.97 0.80 1.47
C ILE A 441 -45.16 1.54 0.89
N PHE A 442 -45.04 1.94 -0.37
CA PHE A 442 -46.09 2.57 -1.16
C PHE A 442 -47.02 1.52 -1.78
N SER A 443 -46.45 0.49 -2.39
CA SER A 443 -47.22 -0.61 -2.98
C SER A 443 -46.42 -1.90 -3.11
N GLU A 444 -47.14 -3.02 -3.12
CA GLU A 444 -46.61 -4.34 -3.41
C GLU A 444 -47.35 -4.93 -4.62
N GLY A 445 -46.66 -5.67 -5.47
CA GLY A 445 -47.27 -6.32 -6.63
C GLY A 445 -46.40 -7.42 -7.20
N ASN A 446 -46.99 -8.31 -7.97
CA ASN A 446 -46.22 -9.27 -8.74
C ASN A 446 -45.71 -8.61 -10.02
N SER A 447 -44.45 -8.83 -10.36
CA SER A 447 -43.88 -8.39 -11.62
C SER A 447 -44.37 -9.27 -12.77
N SER A 448 -44.73 -8.62 -13.88
CA SER A 448 -44.95 -9.27 -15.18
C SER A 448 -43.78 -9.04 -16.15
N VAL A 449 -42.64 -8.52 -15.67
CA VAL A 449 -41.48 -8.22 -16.51
C VAL A 449 -40.94 -9.52 -17.12
N PRO A 450 -40.80 -9.62 -18.45
CA PRO A 450 -40.26 -10.81 -19.11
C PRO A 450 -38.89 -11.20 -18.54
N GLY A 451 -38.74 -12.47 -18.16
CA GLY A 451 -37.50 -12.99 -17.57
C GLY A 451 -37.37 -12.81 -16.04
N PHE A 452 -38.34 -12.19 -15.38
CA PHE A 452 -38.41 -12.09 -13.92
C PHE A 452 -39.78 -12.52 -13.40
N SER A 453 -39.80 -13.51 -12.51
CA SER A 453 -41.00 -13.89 -11.75
C SER A 453 -40.73 -13.60 -10.28
N GLY A 454 -41.50 -12.68 -9.67
CA GLY A 454 -41.27 -12.28 -8.29
C GLY A 454 -42.09 -11.08 -7.85
N ALA A 455 -41.92 -10.69 -6.59
CA ALA A 455 -42.59 -9.55 -5.97
C ALA A 455 -41.82 -8.26 -6.27
N ILE A 456 -42.54 -7.15 -6.38
CA ILE A 456 -42.01 -5.79 -6.44
C ILE A 456 -42.57 -5.02 -5.27
N ILE A 457 -41.67 -4.36 -4.53
CA ILE A 457 -41.99 -3.42 -3.46
C ILE A 457 -41.59 -2.04 -3.99
N THR A 458 -42.55 -1.12 -4.05
CA THR A 458 -42.30 0.29 -4.39
C THR A 458 -42.30 1.10 -3.11
N LEU A 459 -41.28 1.92 -2.93
CA LEU A 459 -41.09 2.76 -1.74
C LEU A 459 -41.68 4.17 -1.96
N SER A 460 -41.82 4.93 -0.88
CA SER A 460 -42.40 6.28 -0.89
C SER A 460 -41.64 7.32 -1.71
N ASP A 461 -40.36 7.07 -2.00
CA ASP A 461 -39.50 7.88 -2.88
C ASP A 461 -39.55 7.43 -4.37
N GLY A 462 -40.32 6.38 -4.67
CA GLY A 462 -40.40 5.76 -5.99
C GLY A 462 -39.33 4.70 -6.26
N SER A 463 -38.42 4.44 -5.33
CA SER A 463 -37.45 3.35 -5.44
C SER A 463 -38.14 1.99 -5.48
N THR A 464 -37.54 1.01 -6.14
CA THR A 464 -38.10 -0.35 -6.28
C THR A 464 -37.16 -1.43 -5.74
N ILE A 465 -37.73 -2.39 -5.03
CA ILE A 465 -37.08 -3.61 -4.57
C ILE A 465 -37.78 -4.79 -5.23
N LYS A 466 -37.06 -5.57 -6.03
CA LYS A 466 -37.56 -6.74 -6.73
C LYS A 466 -37.04 -7.99 -6.05
N LEU A 467 -37.93 -8.88 -5.62
CA LEU A 467 -37.60 -10.13 -4.94
C LEU A 467 -37.89 -11.30 -5.87
N ALA A 468 -36.85 -11.89 -6.46
CA ALA A 468 -37.01 -13.01 -7.38
C ALA A 468 -37.59 -14.23 -6.66
N GLY A 469 -38.54 -14.92 -7.30
CA GLY A 469 -39.16 -16.14 -6.76
C GLY A 469 -40.15 -15.94 -5.60
N VAL A 470 -40.28 -14.71 -5.07
CA VAL A 470 -41.22 -14.39 -3.98
C VAL A 470 -42.55 -13.96 -4.57
N ASN A 471 -43.68 -14.42 -4.01
CA ASN A 471 -45.00 -13.89 -4.37
C ASN A 471 -45.33 -12.66 -3.53
N ALA A 472 -45.88 -11.61 -4.13
CA ALA A 472 -46.32 -10.43 -3.38
C ALA A 472 -47.35 -10.79 -2.30
N SER A 473 -48.19 -11.82 -2.51
CA SER A 473 -49.19 -12.24 -1.51
C SER A 473 -48.59 -12.88 -0.25
N SER A 474 -47.30 -13.27 -0.25
CA SER A 474 -46.62 -13.76 0.95
C SER A 474 -45.95 -12.66 1.76
N LEU A 475 -45.95 -11.42 1.27
CA LEU A 475 -45.43 -10.28 2.02
C LEU A 475 -46.43 -9.89 3.11
N THR A 476 -45.98 -9.87 4.37
CA THR A 476 -46.75 -9.32 5.48
C THR A 476 -46.23 -7.94 5.81
N SER A 477 -46.61 -6.96 5.02
CA SER A 477 -46.30 -5.56 5.32
C SER A 477 -47.56 -4.73 5.51
N VAL A 478 -47.43 -3.63 6.23
CA VAL A 478 -48.51 -2.63 6.38
C VAL A 478 -48.11 -1.40 5.56
N PRO A 479 -48.79 -1.12 4.43
CA PRO A 479 -48.55 0.09 3.65
C PRO A 479 -48.62 1.35 4.51
N GLY A 480 -47.69 2.28 4.30
CA GLY A 480 -47.60 3.53 5.07
C GLY A 480 -46.93 3.44 6.43
N ALA A 481 -46.48 2.26 6.88
CA ALA A 481 -45.63 2.12 8.06
C ALA A 481 -44.13 2.27 7.70
N ALA A 482 -43.39 2.92 8.57
CA ALA A 482 -41.93 2.79 8.63
C ALA A 482 -41.61 1.43 9.26
N GLY A 483 -40.62 0.69 8.75
CA GLY A 483 -40.14 -0.50 9.46
C GLY A 483 -39.66 -1.67 8.61
N SER A 484 -39.55 -2.81 9.29
CA SER A 484 -39.06 -4.10 8.78
C SER A 484 -40.12 -4.83 7.95
N ILE A 485 -39.71 -5.45 6.85
CA ILE A 485 -40.54 -6.36 6.05
C ILE A 485 -40.16 -7.78 6.44
N VAL A 486 -41.15 -8.51 6.95
CA VAL A 486 -41.05 -9.93 7.24
C VAL A 486 -41.97 -10.67 6.28
N ILE A 487 -41.52 -11.80 5.74
CA ILE A 487 -42.34 -12.70 4.92
C ILE A 487 -42.90 -13.78 5.86
N SER A 488 -44.21 -14.02 5.82
CA SER A 488 -44.88 -15.04 6.61
C SER A 488 -45.13 -16.32 5.83
#